data_AF-A0A264VWR8-F1
#
_entry.id   AF-A0A264VWR8-F1
#
_cell.length_a   1.000
_cell.length_b   1.000
_cell.length_c   1.000
_cell.angle_alpha   90.00
_cell.angle_beta   90.00
_cell.angle_gamma   90.00
#
_symmetry.space_group_name_H-M   'P 1'
#
loop_
_entity.id
_entity.type
_entity.pdbx_description
1 polymer ?
#
loop_
_entity_poly.entity_id
_entity_poly.type
_entity_poly.pdbx_seq_one_letter_code
_entity_poly.pdbx_strand_id
1 'polypeptide(L)'
;MMFPDLPEPRTADESITHAKAYADAINHSHQLKRLKTSRLKLDEKGAPDWFIHMVDIEIDHILFRIGYRTNHHGKCDPRTYALDTRQYMRVAADMMRNFLNPERMYWLSTKRATEWLKEE
;
A
#
# COMPACT_ATOMS: atom_id res chain seq x y z
N MET A 1 10.70 3.75 1.70
CA MET A 1 10.14 4.38 2.90
C MET A 1 10.85 3.77 4.07
N MET A 2 11.51 4.59 4.88
CA MET A 2 12.06 4.15 6.15
C MET A 2 11.07 4.59 7.22
N PHE A 3 10.59 3.64 8.01
CA PHE A 3 9.79 3.98 9.17
C PHE A 3 10.70 4.48 10.29
N PRO A 4 10.25 5.44 11.13
CA PRO A 4 11.00 5.82 12.33
C PRO A 4 11.25 4.58 13.19
N ASP A 5 12.48 4.41 13.66
CA ASP A 5 12.83 3.30 14.55
C ASP A 5 12.46 3.69 15.97
N LEU A 6 11.21 3.42 16.33
CA LEU A 6 10.64 3.70 17.64
C LEU A 6 10.80 2.45 18.54
N PRO A 7 11.05 2.63 19.84
CA PRO A 7 11.10 1.52 20.77
C PRO A 7 9.75 0.79 20.83
N GLU A 8 9.75 -0.44 21.34
CA GLU A 8 8.51 -1.15 21.60
C GLU A 8 7.68 -0.39 22.64
N PRO A 9 6.39 -0.05 22.34
CA PRO A 9 5.56 0.70 23.26
C PRO A 9 5.23 -0.16 24.49
N ARG A 10 5.44 0.40 25.68
CA ARG A 10 5.16 -0.24 26.97
C ARG A 10 3.79 0.13 27.54
N THR A 11 3.18 1.19 27.00
CA THR A 11 1.88 1.70 27.42
C THR A 11 0.94 1.90 26.22
N ALA A 12 -0.36 2.00 26.50
CA ALA A 12 -1.35 2.36 25.47
C ALA A 12 -1.05 3.73 24.87
N ASP A 13 -0.68 4.72 25.69
CA ASP A 13 -0.38 6.08 25.22
C ASP A 13 0.87 6.14 24.33
N GLU A 14 1.90 5.36 24.63
CA GLU A 14 3.07 5.19 23.76
C GLU A 14 2.67 4.53 22.44
N SER A 15 1.83 3.49 22.48
CA SER A 15 1.32 2.82 21.28
C SER A 15 0.57 3.80 20.36
N ILE A 16 -0.26 4.67 20.93
CA ILE A 16 -1.00 5.70 20.21
C ILE A 16 -0.04 6.73 19.59
N THR A 17 0.93 7.18 20.37
CA THR A 17 1.96 8.14 19.91
C THR A 17 2.77 7.56 18.76
N HIS A 18 3.18 6.29 18.85
CA HIS A 18 3.89 5.60 17.79
C HIS A 18 3.00 5.40 16.55
N ALA A 19 1.73 5.04 16.73
CA ALA A 19 0.77 4.90 15.63
C ALA A 19 0.64 6.17 14.80
N LYS A 20 0.52 7.34 15.48
CA LYS A 20 0.50 8.67 14.85
C LYS A 20 1.80 8.98 14.13
N ALA A 21 2.94 8.78 14.78
CA ALA A 21 4.25 9.03 14.16
C ALA A 21 4.46 8.20 12.87
N TYR A 22 4.04 6.93 12.88
CA TYR A 22 4.06 6.10 11.69
C TYR A 22 3.07 6.57 10.62
N ALA A 23 1.85 6.97 10.99
CA ALA A 23 0.87 7.52 10.05
C ALA A 23 1.40 8.79 9.36
N ASP A 24 2.01 9.69 10.12
CA ASP A 24 2.64 10.90 9.61
C ASP A 24 3.80 10.57 8.68
N ALA A 25 4.65 9.61 9.03
CA ALA A 25 5.71 9.13 8.16
C ALA A 25 5.18 8.56 6.83
N ILE A 26 4.01 7.87 6.86
CA ILE A 26 3.35 7.38 5.64
C ILE A 26 2.84 8.54 4.79
N ASN A 27 2.12 9.48 5.40
CA ASN A 27 1.54 10.66 4.74
C ASN A 27 2.59 11.49 4.00
N HIS A 28 3.76 11.68 4.61
CA HIS A 28 4.84 12.49 4.02
C HIS A 28 5.73 11.71 3.04
N SER A 29 5.47 10.42 2.84
CA SER A 29 6.35 9.57 2.05
C SER A 29 6.27 9.84 0.55
N HIS A 30 7.41 9.64 -0.12
CA HIS A 30 7.47 9.62 -1.58
C HIS A 30 6.62 8.51 -2.18
N GLN A 31 6.37 7.42 -1.46
CA GLN A 31 5.56 6.31 -1.94
C GLN A 31 4.10 6.73 -2.11
N LEU A 32 3.50 7.40 -1.11
CA LEU A 32 2.13 7.87 -1.21
C LEU A 32 1.97 8.93 -2.31
N LYS A 33 2.94 9.85 -2.42
CA LYS A 33 3.00 10.81 -3.54
C LYS A 33 3.06 10.11 -4.90
N ARG A 34 3.87 9.05 -5.02
CA ARG A 34 3.97 8.26 -6.26
C ARG A 34 2.68 7.52 -6.59
N LEU A 35 1.93 7.02 -5.60
CA LEU A 35 0.61 6.41 -5.84
C LEU A 35 -0.33 7.42 -6.49
N LYS A 36 -0.45 8.61 -5.90
CA LYS A 36 -1.27 9.69 -6.45
C LYS A 36 -0.87 10.04 -7.88
N THR A 37 0.42 10.28 -8.14
CA THR A 37 0.90 10.61 -9.49
C THR A 37 0.69 9.47 -10.49
N SER A 38 0.88 8.22 -10.08
CA SER A 38 0.68 7.07 -10.98
C SER A 38 -0.80 6.89 -11.33
N ARG A 39 -1.69 7.10 -10.36
CA ARG A 39 -3.13 7.02 -10.59
C ARG A 39 -3.64 8.07 -11.57
N LEU A 40 -3.12 9.30 -11.50
CA LEU A 40 -3.41 10.35 -12.49
C LEU A 40 -2.91 9.96 -13.89
N LYS A 41 -1.70 9.38 -13.98
CA LYS A 41 -1.15 8.89 -15.26
C LYS A 41 -1.93 7.74 -15.88
N LEU A 42 -2.59 6.90 -15.06
CA LEU A 42 -3.46 5.85 -15.59
C LEU A 42 -4.65 6.44 -16.36
N ASP A 43 -5.22 7.52 -15.84
CA ASP A 43 -6.32 8.25 -16.47
C ASP A 43 -5.86 8.85 -17.82
N GLU A 44 -4.71 9.53 -17.83
CA GLU A 44 -4.08 10.07 -19.03
C GLU A 44 -3.77 9.00 -20.11
N LYS A 45 -3.55 7.75 -19.69
CA LYS A 45 -3.24 6.61 -20.56
C LYS A 45 -4.48 5.81 -20.97
N GLY A 46 -5.68 6.23 -20.59
CA GLY A 46 -6.92 5.55 -20.94
C GLY A 46 -7.03 4.17 -20.30
N ALA A 47 -6.62 4.04 -19.04
CA ALA A 47 -6.81 2.80 -18.30
C ALA A 47 -8.30 2.44 -18.19
N PRO A 48 -8.68 1.16 -18.36
CA PRO A 48 -10.08 0.76 -18.26
C PRO A 48 -10.69 1.09 -16.90
N ASP A 49 -11.97 1.48 -16.89
CA ASP A 49 -12.68 1.90 -15.67
C ASP A 49 -12.64 0.85 -14.56
N TRP A 50 -12.75 -0.44 -14.90
CA TRP A 50 -12.68 -1.53 -13.91
C TRP A 50 -11.32 -1.60 -13.21
N PHE A 51 -10.23 -1.32 -13.93
CA PHE A 51 -8.88 -1.35 -13.39
C PHE A 51 -8.64 -0.14 -12.51
N ILE A 52 -9.12 1.02 -12.96
CA ILE A 52 -9.15 2.24 -12.18
C ILE A 52 -9.90 2.03 -10.86
N HIS A 53 -11.11 1.46 -10.88
CA HIS A 53 -11.88 1.18 -9.68
C HIS A 53 -11.15 0.23 -8.73
N MET A 54 -10.52 -0.82 -9.26
CA MET A 54 -9.74 -1.76 -8.46
C MET A 54 -8.58 -1.07 -7.74
N VAL A 55 -7.85 -0.20 -8.43
CA VAL A 55 -6.76 0.59 -7.84
C VAL A 55 -7.29 1.59 -6.80
N ASP A 56 -8.43 2.22 -7.08
CA ASP A 56 -9.03 3.21 -6.18
C ASP A 56 -9.54 2.57 -4.87
N ILE A 57 -10.05 1.32 -4.92
CA ILE A 57 -10.39 0.54 -3.72
C ILE A 57 -9.15 0.31 -2.84
N GLU A 58 -8.01 -0.07 -3.45
CA GLU A 58 -6.76 -0.26 -2.70
C GLU A 58 -6.24 1.06 -2.11
N ILE A 59 -6.31 2.15 -2.87
CA ILE A 59 -5.93 3.49 -2.39
C ILE A 59 -6.84 3.93 -1.24
N ASP A 60 -8.15 3.76 -1.35
CA ASP A 60 -9.10 4.09 -0.28
C ASP A 60 -8.81 3.29 0.99
N HIS A 61 -8.57 1.99 0.86
CA HIS A 61 -8.18 1.15 1.99
C HIS A 61 -6.86 1.63 2.64
N ILE A 62 -5.86 2.01 1.86
CA ILE A 62 -4.62 2.61 2.38
C ILE A 62 -4.91 3.91 3.16
N LEU A 63 -5.70 4.81 2.58
CA LEU A 63 -6.06 6.09 3.20
C LEU A 63 -6.87 5.87 4.49
N PHE A 64 -7.83 4.96 4.47
CA PHE A 64 -8.58 4.53 5.65
C PHE A 64 -7.64 4.02 6.74
N ARG A 65 -6.68 3.14 6.41
CA ARG A 65 -5.72 2.61 7.39
C ARG A 65 -4.83 3.69 7.99
N ILE A 66 -4.47 4.72 7.22
CA ILE A 66 -3.71 5.87 7.71
C ILE A 66 -4.59 6.72 8.65
N GLY A 67 -5.83 7.03 8.27
CA GLY A 67 -6.77 7.79 9.11
C GLY A 67 -7.25 7.03 10.36
N TYR A 68 -7.33 5.70 10.29
CA TYR A 68 -7.63 4.86 11.43
C TYR A 68 -6.55 4.98 12.52
N ARG A 69 -5.28 5.13 12.13
CA ARG A 69 -4.16 5.34 13.07
C ARG A 69 -4.21 6.67 13.81
N THR A 70 -4.78 7.71 13.19
CA THR A 70 -4.91 9.00 13.87
C THR A 70 -6.02 8.97 14.91
N ASN A 71 -7.01 8.06 14.78
CA ASN A 71 -8.29 8.13 15.45
C ASN A 71 -8.67 6.90 16.32
N HIS A 72 -7.92 5.79 16.31
CA HIS A 72 -8.28 4.58 17.05
C HIS A 72 -7.13 3.95 17.85
N HIS A 73 -7.47 3.59 19.10
CA HIS A 73 -6.58 3.13 20.16
C HIS A 73 -6.63 1.59 20.32
N GLY A 74 -6.21 0.87 19.27
CA GLY A 74 -6.39 -0.60 19.17
C GLY A 74 -5.18 -1.46 19.57
N LYS A 75 -5.46 -2.72 19.93
CA LYS A 75 -4.56 -3.79 20.43
C LYS A 75 -3.44 -4.27 19.47
N CYS A 76 -3.31 -3.69 18.27
CA CYS A 76 -2.32 -4.13 17.29
C CYS A 76 -1.02 -3.34 17.42
N ASP A 77 0.12 -4.03 17.28
CA ASP A 77 1.43 -3.40 17.25
C ASP A 77 1.48 -2.29 16.17
N PRO A 78 1.75 -1.02 16.55
CA PRO A 78 1.82 0.10 15.62
C PRO A 78 2.88 -0.08 14.53
N ARG A 79 3.94 -0.86 14.75
CA ARG A 79 4.94 -1.09 13.71
C ARG A 79 4.45 -2.07 12.67
N THR A 80 3.92 -3.22 13.10
CA THR A 80 3.37 -4.28 12.23
C THR A 80 2.28 -3.74 11.33
N TYR A 81 1.30 -3.02 11.89
CA TYR A 81 0.22 -2.47 11.07
C TYR A 81 0.73 -1.44 10.04
N ALA A 82 1.85 -0.74 10.31
CA ALA A 82 2.43 0.24 9.38
C ALA A 82 3.14 -0.48 8.24
N LEU A 83 3.84 -1.58 8.56
CA LEU A 83 4.44 -2.47 7.58
C LEU A 83 3.38 -3.08 6.65
N ASP A 84 2.23 -3.47 7.19
CA ASP A 84 1.10 -3.96 6.39
C ASP A 84 0.56 -2.86 5.46
N THR A 85 0.32 -1.66 5.98
CA THR A 85 -0.10 -0.52 5.14
C THR A 85 0.91 -0.24 4.02
N ARG A 86 2.21 -0.33 4.31
CA ARG A 86 3.27 -0.21 3.29
C ARG A 86 3.20 -1.31 2.24
N GLN A 87 2.82 -2.53 2.64
CA GLN A 87 2.64 -3.64 1.72
C GLN A 87 1.47 -3.39 0.76
N TYR A 88 0.31 -2.94 1.25
CA TYR A 88 -0.80 -2.51 0.39
C TYR A 88 -0.39 -1.41 -0.59
N MET A 89 0.33 -0.40 -0.11
CA MET A 89 0.88 0.66 -0.98
C MET A 89 1.80 0.09 -2.07
N ARG A 90 2.59 -0.93 -1.76
CA ARG A 90 3.46 -1.58 -2.73
C ARG A 90 2.65 -2.32 -3.80
N VAL A 91 1.64 -3.08 -3.39
CA VAL A 91 0.76 -3.82 -4.31
C VAL A 91 0.06 -2.86 -5.27
N ALA A 92 -0.58 -1.80 -4.75
CA ALA A 92 -1.23 -0.79 -5.58
C ALA A 92 -0.23 -0.12 -6.54
N ALA A 93 0.98 0.21 -6.07
CA ALA A 93 2.02 0.79 -6.91
C ALA A 93 2.47 -0.17 -8.02
N ASP A 94 2.65 -1.45 -7.71
CA ASP A 94 3.07 -2.47 -8.68
C ASP A 94 1.99 -2.72 -9.72
N MET A 95 0.70 -2.76 -9.33
CA MET A 95 -0.44 -2.85 -10.27
C MET A 95 -0.42 -1.71 -11.28
N MET A 96 -0.42 -0.46 -10.80
CA MET A 96 -0.40 0.71 -11.68
C MET A 96 0.85 0.77 -12.55
N ARG A 97 2.01 0.41 -11.99
CA ARG A 97 3.28 0.43 -12.72
C ARG A 97 3.30 -0.60 -13.85
N ASN A 98 2.76 -1.79 -13.62
CA ASN A 98 2.67 -2.84 -14.63
C ASN A 98 1.72 -2.45 -15.75
N PHE A 99 0.61 -1.77 -15.44
CA PHE A 99 -0.26 -1.20 -16.48
C PHE A 99 0.47 -0.14 -17.31
N LEU A 100 1.16 0.80 -16.65
CA LEU A 100 1.85 1.90 -17.31
C LEU A 100 3.09 1.47 -18.10
N ASN A 101 3.73 0.34 -17.73
CA ASN A 101 4.97 -0.16 -18.32
C ASN A 101 4.91 -1.70 -18.45
N PRO A 102 4.09 -2.24 -19.37
CA PRO A 102 3.87 -3.69 -19.49
C PRO A 102 5.14 -4.48 -19.81
N GLU A 103 6.13 -3.86 -20.46
CA GLU A 103 7.42 -4.47 -20.76
C GLU A 103 8.22 -4.86 -19.52
N ARG A 104 7.87 -4.31 -18.35
CA ARG A 104 8.48 -4.67 -17.06
C ARG A 104 7.85 -5.90 -16.42
N MET A 105 6.69 -6.35 -16.88
CA MET A 105 6.08 -7.55 -16.35
C MET A 105 6.99 -8.74 -16.65
N TYR A 106 7.33 -9.50 -15.60
CA TYR A 106 8.11 -10.72 -15.73
C TYR A 106 7.22 -11.83 -16.28
N TRP A 107 7.05 -11.89 -17.60
CA TRP A 107 6.19 -12.89 -18.24
C TRP A 107 6.59 -14.34 -17.96
N LEU A 108 7.86 -14.59 -17.63
CA LEU A 108 8.36 -15.92 -17.26
C LEU A 108 7.99 -16.35 -15.84
N SER A 109 7.59 -15.43 -14.95
CA SER A 109 7.21 -15.77 -13.58
C SER A 109 5.78 -16.30 -13.45
N THR A 110 5.00 -16.26 -14.53
CA THR A 110 3.62 -16.78 -14.53
C THR A 110 3.55 -18.29 -14.79
N LYS A 111 4.64 -18.92 -15.27
CA LYS A 111 4.68 -20.35 -15.62
C LYS A 111 4.13 -21.25 -14.50
N ARG A 112 4.60 -21.04 -13.26
CA ARG A 112 4.13 -21.81 -12.10
C ARG A 112 2.63 -21.63 -11.84
N ALA A 113 2.12 -20.41 -11.96
CA ALA A 113 0.70 -20.14 -11.79
C ALA A 113 -0.13 -20.79 -12.92
N THR A 114 0.36 -20.73 -14.15
CA THR A 114 -0.27 -21.38 -15.30
C THR A 114 -0.25 -22.90 -15.22
N GLU A 115 0.81 -23.49 -14.65
CA GLU A 115 0.90 -24.93 -14.40
C GLU A 115 -0.05 -25.35 -13.28
N TRP A 116 -0.07 -24.63 -12.15
CA TRP A 116 -0.99 -24.88 -11.04
C TRP A 116 -2.47 -24.83 -11.47
N LEU A 117 -2.85 -23.88 -12.32
CA LEU A 117 -4.23 -23.79 -12.84
C LEU A 117 -4.66 -24.98 -13.73
N LYS A 118 -3.73 -25.86 -14.12
CA LYS A 118 -4.00 -27.06 -14.92
C LYS A 118 -4.07 -28.34 -14.07
N GLU A 119 -3.78 -28.24 -12.78
CA GLU A 119 -3.94 -29.35 -11.84
C GLU A 119 -5.43 -29.44 -11.48
N GLU A 120 -6.11 -30.54 -11.89
CA GLU A 120 -7.51 -30.85 -11.52
C GLU A 120 -7.63 -31.40 -10.09
#